data_AF-A0A7Y0EFT4-F1
#
_entry.id   AF-A0A7Y0EFT4-F1
#
_cell.length_a   1.000
_cell.length_b   1.000
_cell.length_c   1.000
_cell.angle_alpha   90.00
_cell.angle_beta   90.00
_cell.angle_gamma   90.00
#
_symmetry.space_group_name_H-M   'P 1'
#
loop_
_entity.id
_entity.type
_entity.pdbx_description
1 polymer ?
#
loop_
_entity_poly.entity_id
_entity_poly.type
_entity_poly.pdbx_seq_one_letter_code
_entity_poly.pdbx_strand_id
1 'polypeptide(L)'
;MWVKKGLGSLINMSVIFFIIIAPTSVQASEVKSTMRNYNYDIEANVLSKKYYSENTIIKSKDIFNSNDKYQVKKIAFLHNNSCSTIEDVEELAKDNILNGDTNFSIHYTGNLSDLDGISDKIKYYTDSFDSYKAYSIKNCTVSPHGYNKNVDVDFIVEYLVTNDQESWVNEKVDSILQNIIRDSMTQAEKEKAIHDYIVANVAYDETAAKYSAYDALHDGTSVCQGYALLACKMLNKAGIENKIVYGWVNGSSENKHIWNLVNLNGKWYQLDCTWDDPIPDVPKRVCYDYYNLTDDKLAQNHGWDREKYPRAYTQYDLSTINIPVKAVKLNKHRITLKIGETTLLAANVLPSNASDNLIKWKYDKQEAISFDGRIMKGLKPGVVYINAVSDDGKFKDTCVVTVINEITDQVDMDDSIQMQEKNNVDKNKSWKIKFNKNIGAYTANKDNVYVLDEFNNRVDINVKFDVNRDTLIVKPLKSYTSGKTYHLIINRRISSDSGKKMIKPVVMKFTIE
;
A
#
# COMPACT_ATOMS: atom_id res chain seq x y z
N MET A 1 -63.79 5.54 47.57
CA MET A 1 -64.08 6.11 48.91
C MET A 1 -62.76 6.12 49.68
N TRP A 2 -62.22 7.32 49.99
CA TRP A 2 -61.14 7.59 50.97
C TRP A 2 -59.72 7.06 50.65
N VAL A 3 -58.61 7.73 50.95
CA VAL A 3 -58.32 9.07 51.49
C VAL A 3 -56.86 9.46 51.17
N LYS A 4 -56.65 10.78 51.07
CA LYS A 4 -55.40 11.57 50.98
C LYS A 4 -54.26 11.17 51.93
N LYS A 5 -53.03 11.45 51.50
CA LYS A 5 -52.01 12.39 52.08
C LYS A 5 -50.68 12.12 51.36
N GLY A 6 -49.84 13.06 50.95
CA GLY A 6 -49.75 14.51 51.13
C GLY A 6 -48.29 14.92 50.92
N LEU A 7 -48.07 15.83 49.96
CA LEU A 7 -46.95 16.76 49.72
C LEU A 7 -45.48 16.34 49.87
N GLY A 8 -44.70 16.69 48.84
CA GLY A 8 -43.26 16.91 48.97
C GLY A 8 -42.52 17.24 47.66
N SER A 9 -42.62 18.50 47.22
CA SER A 9 -41.60 19.23 46.43
C SER A 9 -41.38 18.91 44.94
N LEU A 10 -41.69 19.92 44.12
CA LEU A 10 -41.40 20.11 42.69
C LEU A 10 -39.90 20.21 42.41
N ILE A 11 -39.41 19.48 41.39
CA ILE A 11 -38.43 19.97 40.39
C ILE A 11 -38.76 19.25 39.08
N ASN A 12 -39.21 19.99 38.06
CA ASN A 12 -39.56 19.45 36.74
C ASN A 12 -38.44 19.76 35.75
N MET A 13 -37.95 18.72 35.09
CA MET A 13 -37.00 18.72 33.98
C MET A 13 -37.56 19.48 32.77
N SER A 14 -36.69 20.20 32.06
CA SER A 14 -36.88 20.47 30.63
C SER A 14 -35.56 20.56 29.89
N VAL A 15 -35.61 19.95 28.71
CA VAL A 15 -34.63 19.72 27.66
C VAL A 15 -34.01 21.04 27.15
N ILE A 16 -32.69 21.05 26.90
CA ILE A 16 -32.01 22.17 26.23
C ILE A 16 -31.36 21.67 24.93
N PHE A 17 -31.83 22.26 23.83
CA PHE A 17 -31.16 22.36 22.53
C PHE A 17 -30.01 23.39 22.64
N PHE A 18 -28.83 23.09 22.08
CA PHE A 18 -27.78 24.08 21.87
C PHE A 18 -27.67 24.44 20.39
N ILE A 19 -28.03 25.70 20.09
CA ILE A 19 -27.53 26.49 18.96
C ILE A 19 -26.26 27.18 19.48
N ILE A 20 -25.14 27.07 18.78
CA ILE A 20 -23.95 27.90 19.06
C ILE A 20 -23.61 28.74 17.84
N ILE A 21 -23.66 30.04 18.09
CA ILE A 21 -23.25 31.16 17.26
C ILE A 21 -21.73 31.33 17.40
N ALA A 22 -21.04 31.62 16.29
CA ALA A 22 -19.62 31.98 16.28
C ALA A 22 -19.35 33.37 16.86
N PRO A 23 -18.13 33.62 17.37
CA PRO A 23 -17.51 34.91 17.15
C PRO A 23 -16.05 34.83 16.63
N THR A 24 -15.60 35.98 16.19
CA THR A 24 -14.52 36.35 15.27
C THR A 24 -13.10 36.47 15.87
N SER A 25 -12.09 36.12 15.06
CA SER A 25 -10.71 36.64 14.88
C SER A 25 -9.95 37.36 16.01
N VAL A 26 -8.73 36.90 16.35
CA VAL A 26 -7.51 37.71 16.62
C VAL A 26 -6.24 36.88 16.35
N GLN A 27 -5.50 37.29 15.30
CA GLN A 27 -4.05 37.56 15.21
C GLN A 27 -2.98 36.45 15.33
N ALA A 28 -2.10 36.50 14.33
CA ALA A 28 -0.91 35.67 14.12
C ALA A 28 0.23 35.93 15.11
N SER A 29 0.93 34.87 15.51
CA SER A 29 2.41 34.83 15.57
C SER A 29 2.90 33.40 15.84
N GLU A 30 4.18 33.14 15.52
CA GLU A 30 4.98 31.93 15.81
C GLU A 30 4.81 30.74 14.82
N VAL A 31 5.83 30.10 14.21
CA VAL A 31 7.29 30.07 14.35
C VAL A 31 7.94 29.77 12.97
N LYS A 32 9.05 30.45 12.65
CA LYS A 32 9.97 30.14 11.55
C LYS A 32 10.90 28.95 11.91
N SER A 33 11.31 28.21 10.88
CA SER A 33 12.27 27.08 10.82
C SER A 33 11.58 25.72 10.99
N THR A 34 11.56 24.79 10.02
CA THR A 34 12.57 24.43 9.03
C THR A 34 11.87 23.79 7.81
N MET A 35 11.73 24.53 6.71
CA MET A 35 11.55 23.94 5.37
C MET A 35 12.71 24.43 4.51
N ARG A 36 13.83 23.69 4.59
CA ARG A 36 14.93 23.81 3.64
C ARG A 36 14.77 22.67 2.65
N ASN A 37 14.53 23.07 1.41
CA ASN A 37 14.81 22.35 0.17
C ASN A 37 14.06 21.03 -0.06
N TYR A 38 12.79 21.15 -0.46
CA TYR A 38 12.28 20.37 -1.59
C TYR A 38 11.77 21.35 -2.63
N ASN A 39 12.72 21.92 -3.38
CA ASN A 39 12.43 22.63 -4.61
C ASN A 39 12.17 21.53 -5.67
N TYR A 40 10.94 21.00 -5.70
CA TYR A 40 10.41 20.57 -6.98
C TYR A 40 10.14 21.88 -7.72
N ASP A 41 11.12 22.32 -8.49
CA ASP A 41 10.83 23.19 -9.61
C ASP A 41 9.79 22.42 -10.42
N ILE A 42 8.54 22.85 -10.27
CA ILE A 42 7.45 22.49 -11.16
C ILE A 42 7.83 23.16 -12.49
N GLU A 43 8.70 22.50 -13.24
CA GLU A 43 8.65 22.59 -14.68
C GLU A 43 7.33 21.95 -15.10
N ALA A 44 6.27 22.76 -15.06
CA ALA A 44 5.13 22.60 -15.93
C ALA A 44 5.62 22.75 -17.38
N ASN A 45 6.23 21.70 -17.91
CA ASN A 45 6.60 21.41 -19.30
C ASN A 45 7.01 19.93 -19.26
N VAL A 46 6.37 18.98 -19.94
CA VAL A 46 6.39 18.86 -21.41
C VAL A 46 5.09 18.24 -21.98
N LEU A 47 4.20 17.67 -21.16
CA LEU A 47 2.97 17.05 -21.69
C LEU A 47 1.91 18.08 -22.07
N SER A 48 1.66 19.12 -21.27
CA SER A 48 0.59 20.10 -21.56
C SER A 48 0.92 21.10 -22.67
N LYS A 49 2.20 21.28 -23.04
CA LYS A 49 2.60 22.20 -24.13
C LYS A 49 2.55 21.60 -25.53
N LYS A 50 2.40 20.28 -25.67
CA LYS A 50 2.26 19.64 -26.99
C LYS A 50 0.83 19.76 -27.55
N TYR A 51 -0.14 20.20 -26.75
CA TYR A 51 -1.57 20.13 -27.06
C TYR A 51 -2.27 21.48 -27.30
N TYR A 52 -1.53 22.56 -27.53
CA TYR A 52 -2.15 23.84 -27.94
C TYR A 52 -1.44 24.39 -29.16
N SER A 53 -2.08 24.25 -30.33
CA SER A 53 -1.80 25.11 -31.47
C SER A 53 -2.25 26.53 -31.10
N GLU A 54 -1.32 27.48 -31.12
CA GLU A 54 -1.63 28.90 -31.07
C GLU A 54 -2.57 29.24 -32.24
N ASN A 55 -3.86 29.43 -31.97
CA ASN A 55 -4.70 30.31 -32.75
C ASN A 55 -5.86 30.84 -31.90
N THR A 56 -5.91 32.17 -31.81
CA THR A 56 -6.96 33.03 -31.21
C THR A 56 -6.76 33.43 -29.73
N ILE A 57 -5.87 34.41 -29.51
CA ILE A 57 -5.87 35.24 -28.30
C ILE A 57 -6.91 36.36 -28.47
N ILE A 58 -8.00 36.33 -27.71
CA ILE A 58 -8.79 37.54 -27.39
C ILE A 58 -8.67 37.81 -25.90
N LYS A 59 -8.21 39.02 -25.57
CA LYS A 59 -8.03 39.55 -24.22
C LYS A 59 -9.37 39.69 -23.49
N SER A 60 -9.46 39.12 -22.29
CA SER A 60 -10.22 39.74 -21.20
C SER A 60 -9.51 39.50 -19.87
N LYS A 61 -8.72 40.50 -19.46
CA LYS A 61 -8.43 40.76 -18.05
C LYS A 61 -9.76 41.11 -17.37
N ASP A 62 -9.84 40.75 -16.09
CA ASP A 62 -10.94 40.99 -15.14
C ASP A 62 -11.91 39.83 -15.02
N ILE A 63 -11.59 38.91 -14.08
CA ILE A 63 -12.45 38.35 -13.02
C ILE A 63 -11.55 37.37 -12.25
N PHE A 64 -10.85 37.87 -11.23
CA PHE A 64 -10.37 37.03 -10.14
C PHE A 64 -10.61 37.79 -8.84
N ASN A 65 -11.62 37.35 -8.08
CA ASN A 65 -11.61 37.52 -6.65
C ASN A 65 -12.13 36.25 -5.96
N SER A 66 -11.22 35.74 -5.13
CA SER A 66 -11.25 34.79 -4.01
C SER A 66 -12.47 33.90 -3.71
N ASN A 67 -12.09 32.67 -3.34
CA ASN A 67 -12.74 31.71 -2.43
C ASN A 67 -13.94 30.93 -2.95
N ASP A 68 -13.66 29.80 -3.60
CA ASP A 68 -14.44 28.58 -3.40
C ASP A 68 -13.56 27.31 -3.56
N LYS A 69 -13.59 26.48 -2.52
CA LYS A 69 -13.00 25.14 -2.45
C LYS A 69 -13.95 24.16 -3.15
N TYR A 70 -13.40 23.24 -3.94
CA TYR A 70 -14.11 22.08 -4.53
C TYR A 70 -15.28 22.40 -5.49
N GLN A 71 -14.96 23.04 -6.60
CA GLN A 71 -15.60 22.79 -7.90
C GLN A 71 -14.54 23.07 -8.96
N VAL A 72 -13.94 22.05 -9.58
CA VAL A 72 -13.29 22.27 -10.88
C VAL A 72 -14.44 22.50 -11.85
N LYS A 73 -14.86 23.77 -11.95
CA LYS A 73 -15.76 24.25 -12.99
C LYS A 73 -15.17 23.79 -14.32
N LYS A 74 -15.87 22.87 -14.98
CA LYS A 74 -15.76 22.59 -16.41
C LYS A 74 -15.70 23.95 -17.11
N ILE A 75 -14.51 24.38 -17.52
CA ILE A 75 -14.38 25.52 -18.42
C ILE A 75 -15.01 25.01 -19.70
N ALA A 76 -16.27 25.39 -19.93
CA ALA A 76 -16.89 25.23 -21.22
C ALA A 76 -16.09 26.11 -22.18
N PHE A 77 -15.08 25.52 -22.82
CA PHE A 77 -14.64 26.02 -24.12
C PHE A 77 -15.89 25.99 -24.98
N LEU A 78 -16.38 27.16 -25.37
CA LEU A 78 -17.18 27.30 -26.56
C LEU A 78 -16.27 26.91 -27.73
N HIS A 79 -16.05 25.60 -27.93
CA HIS A 79 -15.60 25.11 -29.21
C HIS A 79 -16.68 25.57 -30.19
N ASN A 80 -16.28 26.42 -31.13
CA ASN A 80 -17.11 26.70 -32.26
C ASN A 80 -17.19 25.36 -33.00
N ASN A 81 -18.24 24.56 -32.75
CA ASN A 81 -18.39 23.21 -33.32
C ASN A 81 -18.58 23.25 -34.84
N SER A 82 -18.36 24.39 -35.50
CA SER A 82 -18.48 24.61 -36.93
C SER A 82 -17.11 24.53 -37.59
N CYS A 83 -16.98 23.67 -38.59
CA CYS A 83 -15.77 23.46 -39.36
C CYS A 83 -16.09 23.30 -40.86
N SER A 84 -15.05 23.29 -41.70
CA SER A 84 -15.21 23.26 -43.17
C SER A 84 -14.38 22.19 -43.88
N THR A 85 -13.49 21.52 -43.16
CA THR A 85 -12.64 20.46 -43.70
C THR A 85 -12.89 19.14 -42.95
N ILE A 86 -12.60 18.02 -43.59
CA ILE A 86 -12.77 16.70 -42.97
C ILE A 86 -11.75 16.49 -41.85
N GLU A 87 -10.55 17.05 -42.01
CA GLU A 87 -9.48 17.03 -41.02
C GLU A 87 -9.91 17.73 -39.72
N ASP A 88 -10.63 18.84 -39.81
CA ASP A 88 -11.19 19.52 -38.63
C ASP A 88 -12.25 18.66 -37.92
N VAL A 89 -13.09 17.92 -38.67
CA VAL A 89 -14.06 16.98 -38.09
C VAL A 89 -13.33 15.87 -37.34
N GLU A 90 -12.30 15.29 -37.95
CA GLU A 90 -11.46 14.25 -37.33
C GLU A 90 -10.79 14.75 -36.05
N GLU A 91 -10.23 15.96 -36.07
CA GLU A 91 -9.56 16.59 -34.92
C GLU A 91 -10.52 16.87 -33.77
N LEU A 92 -11.67 17.49 -34.07
CA LEU A 92 -12.70 17.78 -33.07
C LEU A 92 -13.31 16.50 -32.49
N ALA A 93 -13.58 15.48 -33.31
CA ALA A 93 -14.11 14.21 -32.83
C ALA A 93 -13.09 13.48 -31.93
N LYS A 94 -11.82 13.45 -32.34
CA LYS A 94 -10.72 12.92 -31.53
C LYS A 94 -10.61 13.65 -30.19
N ASP A 95 -10.69 14.98 -30.15
CA ASP A 95 -10.62 15.75 -28.90
C ASP A 95 -11.78 15.42 -27.95
N ASN A 96 -13.02 15.33 -28.45
CA ASN A 96 -14.18 14.93 -27.63
C ASN A 96 -14.01 13.50 -27.09
N ILE A 97 -13.52 12.57 -27.91
CA ILE A 97 -13.25 11.18 -27.50
C ILE A 97 -12.16 11.11 -26.42
N LEU A 98 -11.06 11.85 -26.58
CA LEU A 98 -9.98 11.91 -25.59
C LEU A 98 -10.48 12.51 -24.27
N ASN A 99 -11.40 13.47 -24.33
CA ASN A 99 -12.07 14.04 -23.16
C ASN A 99 -13.10 13.10 -22.51
N GLY A 100 -13.46 11.98 -23.16
CA GLY A 100 -14.45 11.03 -22.65
C GLY A 100 -15.89 11.49 -22.84
N ASP A 101 -16.16 12.41 -23.76
CA ASP A 101 -17.51 12.80 -24.09
C ASP A 101 -18.25 11.63 -24.78
N THR A 102 -19.52 11.45 -24.43
CA THR A 102 -20.36 10.32 -24.88
C THR A 102 -21.39 10.72 -25.94
N ASN A 103 -21.72 12.01 -26.01
CA ASN A 103 -22.63 12.57 -27.00
C ASN A 103 -22.19 14.00 -27.33
N PHE A 104 -21.92 14.24 -28.60
CA PHE A 104 -21.55 15.56 -29.12
C PHE A 104 -21.91 15.66 -30.61
N SER A 105 -22.00 16.89 -31.11
CA SER A 105 -22.33 17.16 -32.52
C SER A 105 -21.33 18.17 -33.09
N ILE A 106 -20.87 17.91 -34.31
CA ILE A 106 -19.97 18.77 -35.07
C ILE A 106 -20.72 19.25 -36.31
N HIS A 107 -20.83 20.56 -36.43
CA HIS A 107 -21.34 21.22 -37.61
C HIS A 107 -20.25 21.30 -38.70
N TYR A 108 -20.55 20.77 -39.87
CA TYR A 108 -19.64 20.64 -40.99
C TYR A 108 -20.22 21.33 -42.23
N THR A 109 -19.43 22.24 -42.81
CA THR A 109 -19.81 23.05 -43.97
C THR A 109 -19.28 22.52 -45.30
N GLY A 110 -18.84 21.26 -45.35
CA GLY A 110 -18.49 20.55 -46.59
C GLY A 110 -19.62 19.63 -47.10
N ASN A 111 -19.29 18.64 -47.93
CA ASN A 111 -20.29 17.76 -48.57
C ASN A 111 -20.52 16.48 -47.77
N LEU A 112 -21.73 15.92 -47.83
CA LEU A 112 -22.06 14.66 -47.15
C LEU A 112 -21.16 13.49 -47.57
N SER A 113 -20.76 13.44 -48.85
CA SER A 113 -19.86 12.41 -49.39
C SER A 113 -18.47 12.41 -48.75
N ASP A 114 -18.04 13.54 -48.17
CA ASP A 114 -16.71 13.64 -47.55
C ASP A 114 -16.65 12.84 -46.23
N LEU A 115 -17.82 12.54 -45.64
CA LEU A 115 -17.99 11.83 -44.38
C LEU A 115 -18.08 10.30 -44.57
N ASP A 116 -18.00 9.81 -45.81
CA ASP A 116 -17.99 8.37 -46.08
C ASP A 116 -16.79 7.70 -45.37
N GLY A 117 -17.10 6.72 -44.51
CA GLY A 117 -16.08 5.99 -43.73
C GLY A 117 -15.46 6.77 -42.56
N ILE A 118 -16.01 7.94 -42.19
CA ILE A 118 -15.44 8.81 -41.15
C ILE A 118 -15.28 8.10 -39.78
N SER A 119 -16.16 7.16 -39.44
CA SER A 119 -16.09 6.40 -38.18
C SER A 119 -14.77 5.62 -38.04
N ASP A 120 -14.37 4.92 -39.10
CA ASP A 120 -13.11 4.14 -39.10
C ASP A 120 -11.88 5.07 -39.03
N LYS A 121 -11.94 6.21 -39.72
CA LYS A 121 -10.88 7.22 -39.70
C LYS A 121 -10.68 7.80 -38.30
N ILE A 122 -11.76 8.17 -37.61
CA ILE A 122 -11.70 8.73 -36.26
C ILE A 122 -11.09 7.75 -35.27
N LYS A 123 -11.46 6.46 -35.35
CA LYS A 123 -10.87 5.43 -34.48
C LYS A 123 -9.36 5.29 -34.72
N TYR A 124 -8.94 5.20 -35.98
CA TYR A 124 -7.52 5.10 -36.33
C TYR A 124 -6.73 6.36 -35.94
N TYR A 125 -7.33 7.53 -36.17
CA TYR A 125 -6.72 8.81 -35.82
C TYR A 125 -6.57 8.93 -34.31
N THR A 126 -7.59 8.56 -33.53
CA THR A 126 -7.51 8.54 -32.06
C THR A 126 -6.43 7.58 -31.55
N ASP A 127 -6.29 6.38 -32.13
CA ASP A 127 -5.25 5.41 -31.77
C ASP A 127 -3.83 5.96 -32.00
N SER A 128 -3.65 6.84 -32.98
CA SER A 128 -2.36 7.48 -33.23
C SER A 128 -1.90 8.43 -32.10
N PHE A 129 -2.84 8.93 -31.28
CA PHE A 129 -2.55 9.80 -30.12
C PHE A 129 -2.64 9.05 -28.79
N ASP A 130 -3.67 8.22 -28.60
CA ASP A 130 -3.91 7.49 -27.36
C ASP A 130 -4.59 6.14 -27.65
N SER A 131 -3.74 5.10 -27.75
CA SER A 131 -4.22 3.72 -27.93
C SER A 131 -5.12 3.26 -26.78
N TYR A 132 -4.88 3.69 -25.54
CA TYR A 132 -5.74 3.29 -24.43
C TYR A 132 -7.18 3.81 -24.66
N LYS A 133 -7.33 5.09 -25.01
CA LYS A 133 -8.64 5.67 -25.29
C LYS A 133 -9.30 5.06 -26.52
N ALA A 134 -8.57 4.89 -27.62
CA ALA A 134 -9.12 4.31 -28.85
C ALA A 134 -9.66 2.87 -28.65
N TYR A 135 -8.96 2.05 -27.87
CA TYR A 135 -9.38 0.67 -27.55
C TYR A 135 -10.32 0.57 -26.33
N SER A 136 -10.60 1.68 -25.66
CA SER A 136 -11.64 1.77 -24.62
C SER A 136 -13.02 2.09 -25.19
N ILE A 137 -13.11 2.43 -26.48
CA ILE A 137 -14.39 2.64 -27.18
C ILE A 137 -14.99 1.27 -27.49
N LYS A 138 -16.18 1.03 -26.95
CA LYS A 138 -16.99 -0.16 -27.23
C LYS A 138 -17.75 -0.01 -28.54
N ASN A 139 -18.34 1.16 -28.75
CA ASN A 139 -19.04 1.49 -29.99
C ASN A 139 -18.98 3.02 -30.23
N CYS A 140 -18.91 3.41 -31.50
CA CYS A 140 -19.02 4.82 -31.91
C CYS A 140 -19.97 4.91 -33.10
N THR A 141 -21.16 5.46 -32.85
CA THR A 141 -22.14 5.72 -33.91
C THR A 141 -21.96 7.14 -34.41
N VAL A 142 -21.78 7.29 -35.72
CA VAL A 142 -21.68 8.58 -36.40
C VAL A 142 -22.88 8.76 -37.32
N SER A 143 -23.65 9.82 -37.11
CA SER A 143 -24.92 10.07 -37.79
C SER A 143 -24.93 11.46 -38.45
N PRO A 144 -24.40 11.59 -39.68
CA PRO A 144 -24.47 12.84 -40.41
C PRO A 144 -25.89 13.09 -40.93
N HIS A 145 -26.38 14.32 -40.79
CA HIS A 145 -27.69 14.71 -41.31
C HIS A 145 -27.70 16.19 -41.75
N GLY A 146 -28.63 16.54 -42.63
CA GLY A 146 -28.69 17.86 -43.27
C GLY A 146 -28.49 17.78 -44.79
N TYR A 147 -27.83 18.77 -45.36
CA TYR A 147 -27.54 18.85 -46.79
C TYR A 147 -26.14 19.42 -47.04
N ASN A 148 -25.61 19.27 -48.26
CA ASN A 148 -24.28 19.76 -48.59
C ASN A 148 -24.09 21.22 -48.14
N LYS A 149 -22.93 21.48 -47.54
CA LYS A 149 -22.51 22.74 -46.92
C LYS A 149 -23.22 23.12 -45.62
N ASN A 150 -24.08 22.25 -45.11
CA ASN A 150 -24.83 22.45 -43.87
C ASN A 150 -25.18 21.09 -43.27
N VAL A 151 -24.18 20.41 -42.71
CA VAL A 151 -24.28 19.06 -42.16
C VAL A 151 -24.03 19.12 -40.66
N ASP A 152 -24.89 18.53 -39.85
CA ASP A 152 -24.60 18.24 -38.45
C ASP A 152 -24.21 16.76 -38.34
N VAL A 153 -23.05 16.50 -37.72
CA VAL A 153 -22.49 15.17 -37.55
C VAL A 153 -22.58 14.80 -36.07
N ASP A 154 -23.58 13.98 -35.74
CA ASP A 154 -23.80 13.54 -34.37
C ASP A 154 -22.97 12.31 -34.05
N PHE A 155 -22.35 12.32 -32.88
CA PHE A 155 -21.54 11.24 -32.34
C PHE A 155 -22.18 10.71 -31.06
N ILE A 156 -22.34 9.39 -31.01
CA ILE A 156 -22.69 8.66 -29.79
C ILE A 156 -21.57 7.66 -29.51
N VAL A 157 -20.83 7.89 -28.43
CA VAL A 157 -19.68 7.05 -28.03
C VAL A 157 -20.04 6.28 -26.77
N GLU A 158 -20.00 4.95 -26.90
CA GLU A 158 -20.11 4.02 -25.78
C GLU A 158 -18.71 3.54 -25.41
N TYR A 159 -18.31 3.73 -24.16
CA TYR A 159 -17.04 3.23 -23.62
C TYR A 159 -17.24 1.89 -22.89
N LEU A 160 -16.17 1.11 -22.77
CA LEU A 160 -16.16 -0.15 -22.02
C LEU A 160 -16.51 0.04 -20.54
N VAL A 161 -16.22 1.22 -19.99
CA VAL A 161 -16.37 1.55 -18.56
C VAL A 161 -16.98 2.94 -18.40
N THR A 162 -17.58 3.20 -17.24
CA THR A 162 -18.05 4.54 -16.87
C THR A 162 -16.90 5.45 -16.42
N ASN A 163 -17.14 6.76 -16.34
CA ASN A 163 -16.15 7.72 -15.83
C ASN A 163 -15.74 7.45 -14.37
N ASP A 164 -16.65 6.95 -13.54
CA ASP A 164 -16.37 6.59 -12.15
C ASP A 164 -15.47 5.35 -12.08
N GLN A 165 -15.74 4.34 -12.92
CA GLN A 165 -14.90 3.15 -13.03
C GLN A 165 -13.50 3.50 -13.57
N GLU A 166 -13.41 4.37 -14.58
CA GLU A 166 -12.13 4.85 -15.12
C GLU A 166 -11.34 5.65 -14.07
N SER A 167 -12.01 6.48 -13.27
CA SER A 167 -11.38 7.21 -12.16
C SER A 167 -10.85 6.24 -11.10
N TRP A 168 -11.63 5.23 -10.73
CA TRP A 168 -11.19 4.17 -9.82
C TRP A 168 -9.98 3.40 -10.37
N VAL A 169 -9.98 3.05 -11.66
CA VAL A 169 -8.83 2.41 -12.33
C VAL A 169 -7.59 3.30 -12.22
N ASN A 170 -7.72 4.60 -12.49
CA ASN A 170 -6.60 5.52 -12.41
C ASN A 170 -6.00 5.58 -11.00
N GLU A 171 -6.83 5.71 -9.97
CA GLU A 171 -6.38 5.71 -8.56
C GLU A 171 -5.74 4.37 -8.16
N LYS A 172 -6.35 3.26 -8.61
CA LYS A 172 -5.85 1.92 -8.32
C LYS A 172 -4.49 1.67 -8.98
N VAL A 173 -4.33 2.06 -10.25
CA VAL A 173 -3.05 2.00 -10.97
C VAL A 173 -2.00 2.85 -10.27
N ASP A 174 -2.33 4.09 -9.88
CA ASP A 174 -1.39 4.95 -9.16
C ASP A 174 -0.91 4.31 -7.85
N SER A 175 -1.83 3.70 -7.08
CA SER A 175 -1.48 2.95 -5.87
C SER A 175 -0.58 1.73 -6.15
N ILE A 176 -0.85 0.99 -7.21
CA ILE A 176 -0.04 -0.17 -7.60
C ILE A 176 1.38 0.27 -8.01
N LEU A 177 1.47 1.26 -8.90
CA LEU A 177 2.75 1.77 -9.40
C LEU A 177 3.61 2.33 -8.26
N GLN A 178 3.02 3.03 -7.28
CA GLN A 178 3.73 3.49 -6.08
C GLN A 178 4.36 2.36 -5.25
N ASN A 179 3.80 1.14 -5.30
CA ASN A 179 4.31 -0.01 -4.57
C ASN A 179 5.36 -0.81 -5.35
N ILE A 180 5.24 -0.87 -6.68
CA ILE A 180 6.09 -1.74 -7.51
C ILE A 180 7.21 -0.98 -8.23
N ILE A 181 7.10 0.33 -8.41
CA ILE A 181 8.09 1.18 -9.07
C ILE A 181 8.85 2.04 -8.06
N ARG A 182 10.16 2.21 -8.28
CA ARG A 182 11.01 3.18 -7.58
C ARG A 182 11.66 4.14 -8.58
N ASP A 183 11.95 5.37 -8.16
CA ASP A 183 12.55 6.40 -9.02
C ASP A 183 13.88 5.97 -9.65
N SER A 184 14.65 5.14 -8.96
CA SER A 184 15.94 4.63 -9.44
C SER A 184 15.83 3.55 -10.52
N MET A 185 14.62 3.04 -10.80
CA MET A 185 14.44 1.97 -11.78
C MET A 185 14.60 2.47 -13.21
N THR A 186 15.29 1.68 -14.02
CA THR A 186 15.34 1.80 -15.48
C THR A 186 13.96 1.55 -16.11
N GLN A 187 13.75 1.96 -17.37
CA GLN A 187 12.51 1.66 -18.09
C GLN A 187 12.22 0.14 -18.14
N ALA A 188 13.26 -0.66 -18.34
CA ALA A 188 13.14 -2.12 -18.39
C ALA A 188 12.76 -2.74 -17.03
N GLU A 189 13.33 -2.24 -15.92
CA GLU A 189 12.92 -2.68 -14.57
C GLU A 189 11.46 -2.29 -14.26
N LYS A 190 11.03 -1.10 -14.68
CA LYS A 190 9.65 -0.62 -14.52
C LYS A 190 8.66 -1.45 -15.32
N GLU A 191 8.94 -1.67 -16.60
CA GLU A 191 8.12 -2.51 -17.48
C GLU A 191 8.01 -3.92 -16.91
N LYS A 192 9.13 -4.54 -16.50
CA LYS A 192 9.09 -5.88 -15.91
C LYS A 192 8.21 -5.92 -14.65
N ALA A 193 8.34 -4.94 -13.75
CA ALA A 193 7.50 -4.87 -12.56
C ALA A 193 6.01 -4.77 -12.90
N ILE A 194 5.66 -3.98 -13.92
CA ILE A 194 4.28 -3.84 -14.42
C ILE A 194 3.78 -5.17 -15.01
N HIS A 195 4.56 -5.77 -15.91
CA HIS A 195 4.26 -7.06 -16.52
C HIS A 195 4.00 -8.13 -15.45
N ASP A 196 4.95 -8.31 -14.53
CA ASP A 196 4.87 -9.32 -13.48
C ASP A 196 3.64 -9.09 -12.58
N TYR A 197 3.32 -7.82 -12.27
CA TYR A 197 2.11 -7.50 -11.52
C TYR A 197 0.86 -7.93 -12.27
N ILE A 198 0.75 -7.63 -13.57
CA ILE A 198 -0.43 -7.98 -14.37
C ILE A 198 -0.58 -9.50 -14.43
N VAL A 199 0.46 -10.20 -14.86
CA VAL A 199 0.44 -11.67 -15.01
C VAL A 199 0.18 -12.38 -13.67
N ALA A 200 0.69 -11.85 -12.55
CA ALA A 200 0.47 -12.48 -11.25
C ALA A 200 -0.92 -12.21 -10.62
N ASN A 201 -1.69 -11.25 -11.13
CA ASN A 201 -2.92 -10.76 -10.49
C ASN A 201 -4.16 -10.75 -11.39
N VAL A 202 -4.02 -11.07 -12.67
CA VAL A 202 -5.13 -11.19 -13.62
C VAL A 202 -5.12 -12.60 -14.17
N ALA A 203 -6.28 -13.25 -14.18
CA ALA A 203 -6.49 -14.56 -14.77
C ALA A 203 -7.35 -14.48 -16.05
N TYR A 204 -7.03 -15.31 -17.03
CA TYR A 204 -7.72 -15.28 -18.31
C TYR A 204 -9.22 -15.64 -18.21
N ASP A 205 -10.07 -14.79 -18.78
CA ASP A 205 -11.52 -15.04 -18.87
C ASP A 205 -11.87 -15.87 -20.11
N GLU A 206 -12.04 -17.18 -19.93
CA GLU A 206 -12.48 -18.09 -21.00
C GLU A 206 -13.95 -17.89 -21.43
N THR A 207 -14.74 -17.09 -20.69
CA THR A 207 -16.16 -16.83 -21.02
C THR A 207 -16.36 -15.69 -22.00
N ALA A 208 -15.30 -14.90 -22.26
CA ALA A 208 -15.31 -13.73 -23.12
C ALA A 208 -16.34 -12.66 -22.71
N ALA A 209 -16.45 -12.37 -21.42
CA ALA A 209 -17.37 -11.37 -20.88
C ALA A 209 -16.67 -10.08 -20.42
N LYS A 210 -15.37 -10.14 -20.13
CA LYS A 210 -14.60 -9.07 -19.47
C LYS A 210 -13.51 -8.51 -20.37
N TYR A 211 -13.54 -7.21 -20.66
CA TYR A 211 -12.72 -6.61 -21.73
C TYR A 211 -11.91 -5.38 -21.28
N SER A 212 -12.16 -4.85 -20.08
CA SER A 212 -11.61 -3.57 -19.65
C SER A 212 -10.47 -3.72 -18.63
N ALA A 213 -9.67 -2.66 -18.49
CA ALA A 213 -8.71 -2.56 -17.38
C ALA A 213 -9.41 -2.54 -16.01
N TYR A 214 -10.67 -2.09 -15.94
CA TYR A 214 -11.48 -2.18 -14.73
C TYR A 214 -11.75 -3.65 -14.37
N ASP A 215 -12.20 -4.47 -15.32
CA ASP A 215 -12.45 -5.89 -15.09
C ASP A 215 -11.19 -6.60 -14.61
N ALA A 216 -10.06 -6.33 -15.29
CA ALA A 216 -8.75 -6.89 -14.93
C ALA A 216 -8.34 -6.55 -13.47
N LEU A 217 -8.57 -5.33 -13.00
CA LEU A 217 -8.17 -4.90 -11.65
C LEU A 217 -9.20 -5.17 -10.56
N HIS A 218 -10.49 -5.04 -10.86
CA HIS A 218 -11.58 -5.18 -9.90
C HIS A 218 -11.94 -6.64 -9.68
N ASP A 219 -12.08 -7.40 -10.77
CA ASP A 219 -12.48 -8.81 -10.71
C ASP A 219 -11.28 -9.77 -10.80
N GLY A 220 -10.08 -9.26 -11.10
CA GLY A 220 -8.90 -10.08 -11.30
C GLY A 220 -8.98 -10.97 -12.54
N THR A 221 -9.87 -10.68 -13.50
CA THR A 221 -10.12 -11.53 -14.67
C THR A 221 -10.46 -10.72 -15.92
N SER A 222 -9.92 -11.09 -17.08
CA SER A 222 -10.24 -10.42 -18.36
C SER A 222 -9.84 -11.25 -19.59
N VAL A 223 -10.33 -10.89 -20.77
CA VAL A 223 -9.75 -11.36 -22.04
C VAL A 223 -8.54 -10.51 -22.45
N CYS A 224 -7.90 -10.86 -23.57
CA CYS A 224 -6.71 -10.16 -24.09
C CYS A 224 -6.83 -8.62 -24.10
N GLN A 225 -8.02 -8.10 -24.37
CA GLN A 225 -8.25 -6.65 -24.38
C GLN A 225 -8.05 -5.98 -23.02
N GLY A 226 -8.49 -6.60 -21.92
CA GLY A 226 -8.29 -6.01 -20.60
C GLY A 226 -6.82 -6.04 -20.16
N TYR A 227 -6.08 -7.10 -20.51
CA TYR A 227 -4.63 -7.17 -20.28
C TYR A 227 -3.91 -6.05 -21.04
N ALA A 228 -4.18 -5.91 -22.33
CA ALA A 228 -3.51 -4.93 -23.18
C ALA A 228 -3.83 -3.49 -22.75
N LEU A 229 -5.08 -3.21 -22.37
CA LEU A 229 -5.50 -1.91 -21.83
C LEU A 229 -4.84 -1.60 -20.49
N LEU A 230 -4.80 -2.58 -19.57
CA LEU A 230 -4.17 -2.39 -18.27
C LEU A 230 -2.67 -2.14 -18.41
N ALA A 231 -1.97 -2.95 -19.21
CA ALA A 231 -0.56 -2.76 -19.51
C ALA A 231 -0.30 -1.39 -20.15
N CYS A 232 -1.08 -1.00 -21.16
CA CYS A 232 -0.96 0.31 -21.82
C CYS A 232 -1.08 1.47 -20.81
N LYS A 233 -2.11 1.43 -19.94
CA LYS A 233 -2.31 2.47 -18.91
C LYS A 233 -1.15 2.52 -17.92
N MET A 234 -0.71 1.37 -17.41
CA MET A 234 0.38 1.30 -16.42
C MET A 234 1.70 1.79 -17.02
N LEU A 235 2.02 1.40 -18.26
CA LEU A 235 3.22 1.84 -18.98
C LEU A 235 3.18 3.35 -19.28
N ASN A 236 2.05 3.88 -19.74
CA ASN A 236 1.85 5.32 -19.95
C ASN A 236 2.11 6.11 -18.65
N LYS A 237 1.54 5.68 -17.52
CA LYS A 237 1.76 6.31 -16.21
C LYS A 237 3.19 6.15 -15.69
N ALA A 238 3.90 5.10 -16.09
CA ALA A 238 5.32 4.92 -15.79
C ALA A 238 6.27 5.69 -16.71
N GLY A 239 5.73 6.42 -17.70
CA GLY A 239 6.50 7.19 -18.67
C GLY A 239 7.19 6.32 -19.73
N ILE A 240 6.63 5.15 -20.03
CA ILE A 240 7.14 4.21 -21.03
C ILE A 240 6.22 4.26 -22.25
N GLU A 241 6.78 4.72 -23.36
CA GLU A 241 6.07 4.78 -24.63
C GLU A 241 5.69 3.36 -25.08
N ASN A 242 4.42 3.17 -25.45
CA ASN A 242 3.88 1.90 -25.89
C ASN A 242 2.71 2.11 -26.86
N LYS A 243 2.30 1.04 -27.53
CA LYS A 243 1.13 0.99 -28.42
C LYS A 243 0.35 -0.29 -28.18
N ILE A 244 -0.95 -0.28 -28.47
CA ILE A 244 -1.75 -1.51 -28.54
C ILE A 244 -1.70 -2.02 -29.99
N VAL A 245 -1.36 -3.30 -30.15
CA VAL A 245 -1.33 -3.97 -31.45
C VAL A 245 -2.59 -4.79 -31.59
N TYR A 246 -3.27 -4.65 -32.72
CA TYR A 246 -4.38 -5.50 -33.11
C TYR A 246 -3.94 -6.46 -34.21
N GLY A 247 -4.27 -7.74 -34.03
CA GLY A 247 -3.89 -8.78 -34.96
C GLY A 247 -4.70 -10.05 -34.77
N TRP A 248 -4.04 -11.17 -35.03
CA TRP A 248 -4.63 -12.50 -34.95
C TRP A 248 -3.60 -13.54 -34.53
N VAL A 249 -4.08 -14.70 -34.09
CA VAL A 249 -3.24 -15.80 -33.60
C VAL A 249 -3.55 -17.13 -34.27
N ASN A 250 -2.60 -18.08 -34.19
CA ASN A 250 -2.74 -19.43 -34.72
C ASN A 250 -3.08 -19.49 -36.22
N GLY A 251 -2.57 -18.52 -37.00
CA GLY A 251 -2.66 -18.50 -38.46
C GLY A 251 -4.04 -18.16 -39.04
N SER A 252 -5.02 -17.74 -38.23
CA SER A 252 -6.37 -17.37 -38.71
C SER A 252 -6.77 -15.97 -38.27
N SER A 253 -7.17 -15.12 -39.22
CA SER A 253 -7.71 -13.77 -38.95
C SER A 253 -9.03 -13.77 -38.19
N GLU A 254 -9.68 -14.93 -38.04
CA GLU A 254 -10.87 -15.10 -37.21
C GLU A 254 -10.53 -15.13 -35.71
N ASN A 255 -9.31 -15.58 -35.37
CA ASN A 255 -8.81 -15.60 -34.00
C ASN A 255 -8.18 -14.25 -33.65
N LYS A 256 -9.02 -13.23 -33.54
CA LYS A 256 -8.60 -11.86 -33.21
C LYS A 256 -7.88 -11.83 -31.87
N HIS A 257 -6.79 -11.08 -31.81
CA HIS A 257 -6.00 -10.93 -30.60
C HIS A 257 -5.43 -9.52 -30.49
N ILE A 258 -5.22 -9.05 -29.27
CA ILE A 258 -4.59 -7.75 -29.02
C ILE A 258 -3.56 -7.86 -27.91
N TRP A 259 -2.45 -7.14 -28.06
CA TRP A 259 -1.31 -7.14 -27.14
C TRP A 259 -0.60 -5.76 -27.18
N ASN A 260 0.58 -5.64 -26.57
CA ASN A 260 1.32 -4.38 -26.50
C ASN A 260 2.63 -4.41 -27.30
N LEU A 261 3.02 -3.25 -27.82
CA LEU A 261 4.35 -2.98 -28.32
C LEU A 261 4.98 -1.90 -27.43
N VAL A 262 6.17 -2.16 -26.88
CA VAL A 262 6.79 -1.29 -25.87
C VAL A 262 8.12 -0.75 -26.38
N ASN A 263 8.36 0.56 -26.17
CA ASN A 263 9.60 1.23 -26.51
C ASN A 263 10.49 1.38 -25.27
N LEU A 264 11.60 0.65 -25.22
CA LEU A 264 12.61 0.75 -24.18
C LEU A 264 13.87 1.38 -24.76
N ASN A 265 14.15 2.62 -24.36
CA ASN A 265 15.33 3.37 -24.80
C ASN A 265 15.49 3.45 -26.33
N GLY A 266 14.41 3.69 -27.06
CA GLY A 266 14.39 3.85 -28.52
C GLY A 266 14.31 2.54 -29.31
N LYS A 267 14.08 1.41 -28.63
CA LYS A 267 13.95 0.09 -29.23
C LYS A 267 12.59 -0.49 -28.92
N TRP A 268 11.90 -0.95 -29.96
CA TRP A 268 10.58 -1.55 -29.83
C TRP A 268 10.66 -3.05 -29.59
N TYR A 269 9.76 -3.55 -28.74
CA TYR A 269 9.61 -4.95 -28.37
C TYR A 269 8.14 -5.34 -28.33
N GLN A 270 7.85 -6.57 -28.75
CA GLN A 270 6.51 -7.17 -28.64
C GLN A 270 6.31 -7.70 -27.22
N LEU A 271 5.22 -7.33 -26.56
CA LEU A 271 4.87 -7.71 -25.20
C LEU A 271 3.43 -8.22 -25.15
N ASP A 272 3.25 -9.50 -24.82
CA ASP A 272 1.92 -10.10 -24.67
C ASP A 272 1.72 -10.70 -23.28
N CYS A 273 1.18 -9.88 -22.37
CA CYS A 273 0.86 -10.29 -21.01
C CYS A 273 -0.21 -11.40 -20.95
N THR A 274 -1.04 -11.55 -21.99
CA THR A 274 -2.08 -12.59 -22.01
C THR A 274 -1.49 -13.95 -22.29
N TRP A 275 -0.53 -14.06 -23.20
CA TRP A 275 0.14 -15.32 -23.49
C TRP A 275 1.27 -15.66 -22.51
N ASP A 276 1.70 -14.69 -21.69
CA ASP A 276 2.55 -14.91 -20.51
C ASP A 276 1.76 -15.29 -19.24
N ASP A 277 0.42 -15.22 -19.27
CA ASP A 277 -0.45 -15.77 -18.22
C ASP A 277 -0.53 -17.30 -18.34
N PRO A 278 -0.08 -18.08 -17.33
CA PRO A 278 -0.16 -19.53 -17.40
C PRO A 278 -1.60 -20.04 -17.46
N ILE A 279 -1.91 -20.94 -18.40
CA ILE A 279 -3.20 -21.64 -18.46
C ILE A 279 -3.00 -23.14 -18.16
N PRO A 280 -3.74 -23.76 -17.21
CA PRO A 280 -4.68 -23.11 -16.28
C PRO A 280 -3.95 -22.14 -15.33
N ASP A 281 -4.64 -21.08 -14.91
CA ASP A 281 -4.09 -20.07 -14.01
C ASP A 281 -3.45 -20.72 -12.78
N VAL A 282 -2.21 -20.32 -12.51
CA VAL A 282 -1.47 -20.70 -11.32
C VAL A 282 -1.19 -19.41 -10.56
N PRO A 283 -1.92 -19.15 -9.45
CA PRO A 283 -1.83 -17.88 -8.74
C PRO A 283 -0.38 -17.49 -8.44
N LYS A 284 0.00 -16.27 -8.85
CA LYS A 284 1.33 -15.66 -8.67
C LYS A 284 2.47 -16.27 -9.50
N ARG A 285 2.19 -17.17 -10.44
CA ARG A 285 3.19 -17.63 -11.40
C ARG A 285 3.24 -16.66 -12.58
N VAL A 286 4.44 -16.26 -12.96
CA VAL A 286 4.70 -15.37 -14.11
C VAL A 286 5.54 -16.12 -15.14
N CYS A 287 5.08 -16.17 -16.39
CA CYS A 287 5.86 -16.65 -17.53
C CYS A 287 6.44 -15.47 -18.33
N TYR A 288 7.36 -15.75 -19.26
CA TYR A 288 8.07 -14.71 -20.04
C TYR A 288 8.30 -15.19 -21.48
N ASP A 289 7.49 -16.13 -21.95
CA ASP A 289 7.58 -16.73 -23.28
C ASP A 289 7.26 -15.69 -24.38
N TYR A 290 6.45 -14.68 -24.05
CA TYR A 290 6.01 -13.58 -24.92
C TYR A 290 6.44 -12.19 -24.42
N TYR A 291 7.44 -12.16 -23.54
CA TYR A 291 8.00 -10.95 -22.97
C TYR A 291 9.12 -10.39 -23.86
N ASN A 292 8.90 -9.19 -24.39
CA ASN A 292 9.85 -8.42 -25.19
C ASN A 292 10.47 -9.18 -26.37
N LEU A 293 9.62 -9.84 -27.16
CA LEU A 293 10.01 -10.54 -28.36
C LEU A 293 10.31 -9.60 -29.53
N THR A 294 11.09 -10.10 -30.49
CA THR A 294 11.20 -9.51 -31.82
C THR A 294 9.98 -9.87 -32.66
N ASP A 295 9.67 -9.08 -33.68
CA ASP A 295 8.62 -9.33 -34.67
C ASP A 295 8.72 -10.76 -35.23
N ASP A 296 9.92 -11.22 -35.58
CA ASP A 296 10.11 -12.53 -36.21
C ASP A 296 9.90 -13.72 -35.25
N LYS A 297 10.05 -13.49 -33.93
CA LYS A 297 9.75 -14.51 -32.91
C LYS A 297 8.25 -14.57 -32.67
N LEU A 298 7.61 -13.41 -32.47
CA LEU A 298 6.16 -13.34 -32.26
C LEU A 298 5.39 -13.85 -33.48
N ALA A 299 5.87 -13.55 -34.69
CA ALA A 299 5.18 -13.91 -35.93
C ALA A 299 5.12 -15.42 -36.23
N GLN A 300 5.73 -16.27 -35.41
CA GLN A 300 5.59 -17.72 -35.52
C GLN A 300 4.17 -18.19 -35.23
N ASN A 301 3.44 -17.45 -34.40
CA ASN A 301 2.06 -17.78 -34.03
C ASN A 301 1.12 -16.56 -33.95
N HIS A 302 1.64 -15.33 -34.08
CA HIS A 302 0.86 -14.10 -34.23
C HIS A 302 0.96 -13.53 -35.64
N GLY A 303 -0.07 -12.80 -36.07
CA GLY A 303 -0.04 -11.99 -37.29
C GLY A 303 -0.66 -10.62 -37.05
N TRP A 304 -0.12 -9.60 -37.71
CA TRP A 304 -0.62 -8.22 -37.66
C TRP A 304 -0.15 -7.48 -38.92
N ASP A 305 -0.75 -6.32 -39.15
CA ASP A 305 -0.31 -5.40 -40.19
C ASP A 305 0.97 -4.67 -39.74
N ARG A 306 2.12 -5.16 -40.22
CA ARG A 306 3.44 -4.63 -39.84
C ARG A 306 3.74 -3.23 -40.38
N GLU A 307 2.91 -2.66 -41.25
CA GLU A 307 3.08 -1.29 -41.75
C GLU A 307 2.52 -0.25 -40.78
N LYS A 308 1.59 -0.65 -39.91
CA LYS A 308 0.95 0.23 -38.92
C LYS A 308 1.79 0.48 -37.67
N TYR A 309 2.84 -0.31 -37.44
CA TYR A 309 3.58 -0.32 -36.18
C TYR A 309 5.09 -0.20 -36.38
N PRO A 310 5.79 0.46 -35.43
CA PRO A 310 7.25 0.40 -35.35
C PRO A 310 7.75 -1.06 -35.28
N ARG A 311 8.93 -1.31 -35.84
CA ARG A 311 9.47 -2.67 -35.94
C ARG A 311 10.27 -3.07 -34.70
N ALA A 312 10.01 -4.27 -34.19
CA ALA A 312 10.77 -4.86 -33.09
C ALA A 312 11.83 -5.85 -33.62
N TYR A 313 13.05 -5.37 -33.87
CA TYR A 313 14.15 -6.20 -34.37
C TYR A 313 15.29 -6.44 -33.37
N THR A 314 15.26 -5.78 -32.21
CA THR A 314 16.30 -5.99 -31.21
C THR A 314 15.97 -7.23 -30.38
N GLN A 315 16.90 -8.18 -30.30
CA GLN A 315 16.77 -9.28 -29.37
C GLN A 315 16.92 -8.77 -27.93
N TYR A 316 15.90 -9.01 -27.11
CA TYR A 316 15.94 -8.73 -25.69
C TYR A 316 16.64 -9.85 -24.92
N ASP A 317 17.52 -9.49 -23.99
CA ASP A 317 18.18 -10.43 -23.10
C ASP A 317 17.65 -10.27 -21.67
N LEU A 318 16.64 -11.08 -21.35
CA LEU A 318 15.99 -11.09 -20.03
C LEU A 318 16.96 -11.42 -18.89
N SER A 319 18.07 -12.12 -19.17
CA SER A 319 19.06 -12.47 -18.13
C SER A 319 19.76 -11.24 -17.56
N THR A 320 19.83 -10.15 -18.32
CA THR A 320 20.44 -8.89 -17.86
C THR A 320 19.60 -8.15 -16.81
N ILE A 321 18.32 -8.49 -16.68
CA ILE A 321 17.38 -7.87 -15.73
C ILE A 321 16.99 -8.84 -14.62
N ASN A 322 17.29 -10.14 -14.75
CA ASN A 322 17.15 -11.11 -13.68
C ASN A 322 18.30 -10.99 -12.67
N ILE A 323 18.22 -9.98 -11.80
CA ILE A 323 19.14 -9.74 -10.70
C ILE A 323 18.80 -10.72 -9.58
N PRO A 324 19.66 -11.72 -9.30
CA PRO A 324 19.34 -12.75 -8.33
C PRO A 324 19.27 -12.16 -6.92
N VAL A 325 18.33 -12.68 -6.12
CA VAL A 325 18.35 -12.51 -4.67
C VAL A 325 19.69 -13.02 -4.16
N LYS A 326 20.36 -12.22 -3.33
CA LYS A 326 21.63 -12.55 -2.67
C LYS A 326 21.49 -12.62 -1.15
N ALA A 327 20.48 -11.96 -0.59
CA ALA A 327 20.13 -12.08 0.83
C ALA A 327 18.73 -11.56 1.11
N VAL A 328 18.19 -11.96 2.26
CA VAL A 328 17.09 -11.28 2.97
C VAL A 328 17.68 -10.70 4.25
N LYS A 329 17.34 -9.47 4.61
CA LYS A 329 17.86 -8.80 5.81
C LYS A 329 16.76 -8.12 6.61
N LEU A 330 16.63 -8.51 7.87
CA LEU A 330 15.74 -7.89 8.84
C LEU A 330 16.34 -6.60 9.40
N ASN A 331 15.48 -5.63 9.71
CA ASN A 331 15.89 -4.43 10.44
C ASN A 331 16.15 -4.69 11.93
N LYS A 332 15.61 -5.79 12.50
CA LYS A 332 15.74 -6.18 13.91
C LYS A 332 15.84 -7.71 14.03
N HIS A 333 16.74 -8.19 14.87
CA HIS A 333 16.92 -9.63 15.13
C HIS A 333 16.40 -10.06 16.50
N ARG A 334 16.08 -9.10 17.39
CA ARG A 334 15.45 -9.34 18.69
C ARG A 334 14.42 -8.25 18.99
N ILE A 335 13.25 -8.66 19.48
CA ILE A 335 12.17 -7.77 19.90
C ILE A 335 11.64 -8.27 21.24
N THR A 336 11.39 -7.35 22.18
CA THR A 336 10.63 -7.62 23.39
C THR A 336 9.35 -6.81 23.34
N LEU A 337 8.19 -7.47 23.51
CA LEU A 337 6.87 -6.84 23.52
C LEU A 337 6.16 -7.14 24.83
N LYS A 338 5.42 -6.17 25.36
CA LYS A 338 4.39 -6.43 26.37
C LYS A 338 3.11 -6.93 25.70
N ILE A 339 2.24 -7.60 26.46
CA ILE A 339 0.88 -7.91 25.97
C ILE A 339 0.17 -6.61 25.60
N GLY A 340 -0.39 -6.57 24.40
CA GLY A 340 -1.06 -5.39 23.85
C GLY A 340 -0.14 -4.41 23.11
N GLU A 341 1.16 -4.44 23.38
CA GLU A 341 2.14 -3.56 22.73
C GLU A 341 2.33 -3.95 21.27
N THR A 342 2.56 -2.95 20.41
CA THR A 342 2.83 -3.14 18.99
C THR A 342 4.18 -2.61 18.59
N THR A 343 4.82 -3.24 17.60
CA THR A 343 6.04 -2.73 16.99
C THR A 343 6.14 -3.13 15.52
N LEU A 344 7.02 -2.45 14.79
CA LEU A 344 7.33 -2.75 13.39
C LEU A 344 8.52 -3.71 13.28
N LEU A 345 8.39 -4.69 12.39
CA LEU A 345 9.47 -5.53 11.89
C LEU A 345 9.46 -5.43 10.36
N ALA A 346 10.61 -5.10 9.76
CA ALA A 346 10.75 -4.95 8.32
C ALA A 346 11.90 -5.83 7.81
N ALA A 347 11.78 -6.30 6.58
CA ALA A 347 12.80 -7.07 5.88
C ALA A 347 13.01 -6.49 4.48
N ASN A 348 14.25 -6.58 3.99
CA ASN A 348 14.62 -6.18 2.63
C ASN A 348 15.30 -7.34 1.91
N VAL A 349 14.98 -7.52 0.64
CA VAL A 349 15.78 -8.34 -0.27
C VAL A 349 17.00 -7.54 -0.75
N LEU A 350 18.16 -8.20 -0.83
CA LEU A 350 19.40 -7.64 -1.33
C LEU A 350 19.90 -8.41 -2.58
N PRO A 351 20.42 -7.72 -3.61
CA PRO A 351 20.41 -6.27 -3.75
C PRO A 351 18.97 -5.74 -3.84
N SER A 352 18.76 -4.46 -3.53
CA SER A 352 17.41 -3.89 -3.45
C SER A 352 16.65 -3.93 -4.78
N ASN A 353 17.36 -4.10 -5.89
CA ASN A 353 16.82 -4.29 -7.24
C ASN A 353 16.82 -5.76 -7.68
N ALA A 354 16.90 -6.73 -6.77
CA ALA A 354 16.67 -8.13 -7.11
C ALA A 354 15.29 -8.29 -7.78
N SER A 355 15.23 -9.10 -8.83
CA SER A 355 14.04 -9.25 -9.68
C SER A 355 12.89 -9.96 -8.97
N ASP A 356 13.22 -10.75 -7.97
CA ASP A 356 12.28 -11.32 -7.02
C ASP A 356 12.54 -10.66 -5.66
N ASN A 357 11.68 -9.72 -5.27
CA ASN A 357 11.77 -9.01 -4.00
C ASN A 357 10.73 -9.47 -2.98
N LEU A 358 10.02 -10.57 -3.26
CA LEU A 358 8.97 -11.09 -2.41
C LEU A 358 9.57 -11.74 -1.16
N ILE A 359 8.92 -11.48 -0.02
CA ILE A 359 9.32 -12.01 1.28
C ILE A 359 8.17 -12.84 1.84
N LYS A 360 8.42 -14.14 2.03
CA LYS A 360 7.53 -15.08 2.70
C LYS A 360 7.87 -15.12 4.19
N TRP A 361 6.89 -14.83 5.04
CA TRP A 361 7.05 -14.89 6.50
C TRP A 361 6.63 -16.26 7.05
N LYS A 362 7.44 -16.85 7.94
CA LYS A 362 7.14 -18.12 8.64
C LYS A 362 7.45 -18.03 10.14
N TYR A 363 6.52 -18.46 10.99
CA TYR A 363 6.68 -18.46 12.46
C TYR A 363 5.87 -19.57 13.14
N ASP A 364 6.34 -20.01 14.30
CA ASP A 364 6.02 -21.29 14.95
C ASP A 364 4.93 -21.22 16.04
N LYS A 365 4.63 -20.03 16.57
CA LYS A 365 3.66 -19.84 17.68
C LYS A 365 2.74 -18.64 17.46
N GLN A 366 1.69 -18.82 16.66
CA GLN A 366 0.70 -17.77 16.34
C GLN A 366 -0.13 -17.32 17.54
N GLU A 367 -0.12 -18.03 18.67
CA GLU A 367 -0.88 -17.63 19.86
C GLU A 367 -0.20 -16.55 20.72
N ALA A 368 1.13 -16.42 20.64
CA ALA A 368 1.88 -15.48 21.46
C ALA A 368 1.91 -14.07 20.85
N ILE A 369 1.80 -13.96 19.53
CA ILE A 369 1.79 -12.69 18.79
C ILE A 369 0.76 -12.74 17.65
N SER A 370 0.22 -11.58 17.26
CA SER A 370 -0.34 -11.39 15.92
C SER A 370 0.67 -10.64 15.06
N PHE A 371 0.86 -11.06 13.81
CA PHE A 371 1.76 -10.41 12.86
C PHE A 371 1.13 -10.40 11.47
N ASP A 372 1.04 -9.23 10.83
CA ASP A 372 0.40 -9.02 9.52
C ASP A 372 1.42 -8.90 8.36
N GLY A 373 2.71 -9.13 8.63
CA GLY A 373 3.79 -8.90 7.68
C GLY A 373 4.53 -7.57 7.87
N ARG A 374 4.03 -6.68 8.73
CA ARG A 374 4.65 -5.37 9.04
C ARG A 374 4.56 -5.00 10.52
N ILE A 375 3.37 -5.07 11.10
CA ILE A 375 3.07 -4.74 12.49
C ILE A 375 2.89 -6.04 13.27
N MET A 376 3.54 -6.08 14.42
CA MET A 376 3.47 -7.17 15.38
C MET A 376 2.83 -6.69 16.68
N LYS A 377 1.96 -7.50 17.27
CA LYS A 377 1.35 -7.25 18.59
C LYS A 377 1.60 -8.42 19.54
N GLY A 378 1.96 -8.15 20.79
CA GLY A 378 2.04 -9.17 21.83
C GLY A 378 0.65 -9.62 22.31
N LEU A 379 0.39 -10.93 22.36
CA LEU A 379 -0.90 -11.50 22.78
C LEU A 379 -0.79 -12.32 24.07
N LYS A 380 0.21 -13.21 24.16
CA LYS A 380 0.45 -14.07 25.32
C LYS A 380 1.95 -14.19 25.60
N PRO A 381 2.38 -14.41 26.86
CA PRO A 381 3.80 -14.54 27.17
C PRO A 381 4.41 -15.74 26.46
N GLY A 382 5.60 -15.56 25.89
CA GLY A 382 6.28 -16.62 25.16
C GLY A 382 7.40 -16.11 24.26
N VAL A 383 8.16 -17.05 23.71
CA VAL A 383 9.20 -16.78 22.72
C VAL A 383 8.76 -17.35 21.37
N VAL A 384 8.81 -16.51 20.33
CA VAL A 384 8.43 -16.80 18.94
C VAL A 384 9.61 -16.51 18.01
N TYR A 385 9.81 -17.36 17.01
CA TYR A 385 10.81 -17.13 15.97
C TYR A 385 10.12 -16.73 14.66
N ILE A 386 10.40 -15.53 14.18
CA ILE A 386 9.85 -15.04 12.92
C ILE A 386 10.95 -15.09 11.86
N ASN A 387 10.68 -15.79 10.77
CA ASN A 387 11.59 -15.92 9.64
C ASN A 387 11.07 -15.12 8.45
N ALA A 388 11.89 -14.23 7.91
CA ALA A 388 11.71 -13.65 6.58
C ALA A 388 12.49 -14.52 5.59
N VAL A 389 11.81 -15.01 4.55
CA VAL A 389 12.38 -15.94 3.56
C VAL A 389 12.18 -15.36 2.16
N SER A 390 13.17 -15.49 1.27
CA SER A 390 13.00 -15.19 -0.15
C SER A 390 11.94 -16.10 -0.77
N ASP A 391 11.33 -15.69 -1.88
CA ASP A 391 10.24 -16.47 -2.50
C ASP A 391 10.69 -17.89 -2.88
N ASP A 392 11.91 -17.98 -3.43
CA ASP A 392 12.60 -19.22 -3.80
C ASP A 392 13.07 -20.07 -2.61
N GLY A 393 12.93 -19.57 -1.39
CA GLY A 393 13.28 -20.29 -0.16
C GLY A 393 14.78 -20.33 0.17
N LYS A 394 15.66 -19.80 -0.69
CA LYS A 394 17.13 -19.95 -0.54
C LYS A 394 17.74 -19.05 0.51
N PHE A 395 17.17 -17.87 0.74
CA PHE A 395 17.67 -16.89 1.70
C PHE A 395 16.69 -16.72 2.84
N LYS A 396 17.21 -16.62 4.06
CA LYS A 396 16.41 -16.49 5.28
C LYS A 396 17.13 -15.61 6.29
N ASP A 397 16.35 -14.80 6.99
CA ASP A 397 16.78 -14.10 8.19
C ASP A 397 15.73 -14.27 9.30
N THR A 398 16.16 -14.27 10.57
CA THR A 398 15.32 -14.65 11.71
C THR A 398 15.34 -13.59 12.83
N CYS A 399 14.15 -13.19 13.28
CA CYS A 399 13.93 -12.37 14.47
C CYS A 399 13.42 -13.23 15.63
N VAL A 400 14.01 -13.05 16.82
CA VAL A 400 13.50 -13.65 18.06
C VAL A 400 12.62 -12.65 18.79
N VAL A 401 11.36 -13.00 19.01
CA VAL A 401 10.39 -12.16 19.69
C VAL A 401 10.08 -12.75 21.06
N THR A 402 10.24 -11.95 22.10
CA THR A 402 9.85 -12.31 23.47
C THR A 402 8.66 -11.46 23.88
N VAL A 403 7.52 -12.10 24.12
CA VAL A 403 6.35 -11.45 24.71
C VAL A 403 6.37 -11.67 26.21
N ILE A 404 6.27 -10.58 26.95
CA ILE A 404 6.19 -10.55 28.41
C ILE A 404 4.81 -10.06 28.86
N ASN A 405 4.37 -10.50 30.04
CA ASN A 405 3.20 -9.90 30.66
C ASN A 405 3.49 -8.43 30.95
N GLU A 406 2.43 -7.60 30.93
CA GLU A 406 2.50 -6.26 31.50
C GLU A 406 2.99 -6.40 32.95
N ILE A 407 4.18 -5.90 33.18
CA ILE A 407 4.74 -5.79 34.52
C ILE A 407 4.34 -4.41 35.02
N THR A 408 3.20 -4.31 35.69
CA THR A 408 3.02 -3.30 36.74
C THR A 408 3.65 -3.85 38.01
N ASP A 409 4.98 -3.74 38.10
CA ASP A 409 5.81 -4.20 39.24
C ASP A 409 5.81 -3.23 40.43
N GLN A 410 4.83 -2.33 40.52
CA GLN A 410 4.64 -1.60 41.77
C GLN A 410 3.85 -2.52 42.71
N VAL A 411 4.58 -3.22 43.57
CA VAL A 411 4.01 -3.74 44.81
C VAL A 411 3.49 -2.52 45.56
N ASP A 412 2.19 -2.49 45.76
CA ASP A 412 1.59 -1.58 46.73
C ASP A 412 2.19 -1.92 48.10
N MET A 413 3.06 -1.05 48.59
CA MET A 413 3.76 -1.26 49.85
C MET A 413 2.78 -1.27 51.03
N ASP A 414 1.66 -0.56 50.90
CA ASP A 414 0.63 -0.47 51.94
C ASP A 414 -0.25 -1.74 51.96
N ASP A 415 -0.46 -2.39 50.81
CA ASP A 415 -1.12 -3.72 50.71
C ASP A 415 -0.11 -4.89 50.67
N SER A 416 0.85 -4.89 51.58
CA SER A 416 1.84 -5.97 51.71
C SER A 416 2.09 -6.42 53.15
N ILE A 417 2.66 -7.62 53.31
CA ILE A 417 3.08 -8.12 54.61
C ILE A 417 4.44 -7.48 54.94
N GLN A 418 4.47 -6.63 55.95
CA GLN A 418 5.69 -5.97 56.41
C GLN A 418 6.48 -6.89 57.37
N MET A 419 7.72 -7.19 57.01
CA MET A 419 8.69 -7.85 57.90
C MET A 419 9.37 -6.83 58.80
N GLN A 420 9.93 -7.31 59.90
CA GLN A 420 10.72 -6.48 60.82
C GLN A 420 11.88 -5.80 60.07
N GLU A 421 11.95 -4.48 60.18
CA GLU A 421 13.03 -3.65 59.62
C GLU A 421 14.40 -4.06 60.18
N LYS A 422 15.45 -3.95 59.35
CA LYS A 422 16.84 -4.25 59.72
C LYS A 422 17.72 -3.02 59.54
N ASN A 423 18.38 -2.60 60.61
CA ASN A 423 19.29 -1.45 60.60
C ASN A 423 20.75 -1.89 60.68
N ASN A 424 21.65 -0.98 60.29
CA ASN A 424 23.11 -1.19 60.31
C ASN A 424 23.52 -2.48 59.58
N VAL A 425 23.03 -2.63 58.36
CA VAL A 425 23.30 -3.81 57.54
C VAL A 425 24.58 -3.61 56.73
N ASP A 426 25.48 -4.61 56.77
CA ASP A 426 26.71 -4.62 55.95
C ASP A 426 26.41 -4.36 54.46
N LYS A 427 27.21 -3.50 53.82
CA LYS A 427 27.02 -3.09 52.41
C LYS A 427 27.08 -4.25 51.39
N ASN A 428 27.59 -5.42 51.75
CA ASN A 428 27.66 -6.62 50.92
C ASN A 428 26.69 -7.71 51.39
N LYS A 429 25.74 -7.38 52.27
CA LYS A 429 24.81 -8.34 52.86
C LYS A 429 24.11 -9.19 51.80
N SER A 430 24.17 -10.50 51.99
CA SER A 430 23.32 -11.45 51.29
C SER A 430 22.22 -11.94 52.21
N TRP A 431 20.99 -11.99 51.69
CA TRP A 431 19.80 -12.42 52.41
C TRP A 431 19.50 -13.90 52.15
N LYS A 432 19.21 -14.65 53.20
CA LYS A 432 18.63 -16.00 53.12
C LYS A 432 17.15 -15.92 53.48
N ILE A 433 16.28 -16.29 52.55
CA ILE A 433 14.83 -16.21 52.67
C ILE A 433 14.27 -17.62 52.71
N LYS A 434 13.79 -18.06 53.87
CA LYS A 434 13.21 -19.40 54.06
C LYS A 434 11.69 -19.36 53.90
N PHE A 435 11.16 -20.24 53.07
CA PHE A 435 9.74 -20.45 52.84
C PHE A 435 9.26 -21.68 53.62
N ASN A 436 7.95 -21.74 53.89
CA ASN A 436 7.35 -22.88 54.59
C ASN A 436 7.10 -24.11 53.70
N LYS A 437 7.37 -23.99 52.39
CA LYS A 437 7.25 -25.03 51.37
C LYS A 437 8.35 -24.87 50.34
N ASN A 438 8.66 -25.96 49.65
CA ASN A 438 9.50 -25.90 48.45
C ASN A 438 8.88 -24.98 47.40
N ILE A 439 9.74 -24.14 46.82
CA ILE A 439 9.40 -23.10 45.86
C ILE A 439 9.47 -23.68 44.46
N GLY A 440 8.47 -23.38 43.63
CA GLY A 440 8.45 -23.76 42.23
C GLY A 440 9.62 -23.10 41.49
N ALA A 441 10.47 -23.91 40.87
CA ALA A 441 11.77 -23.50 40.32
C ALA A 441 11.71 -22.26 39.41
N TYR A 442 10.66 -22.14 38.58
CA TYR A 442 10.49 -21.02 37.65
C TYR A 442 10.07 -19.70 38.30
N THR A 443 9.61 -19.73 39.55
CA THR A 443 9.17 -18.52 40.28
C THR A 443 10.28 -17.88 41.11
N ALA A 444 11.38 -18.60 41.34
CA ALA A 444 12.56 -18.11 42.06
C ALA A 444 13.48 -17.29 41.14
N ASN A 445 13.05 -16.08 40.80
CA ASN A 445 13.76 -15.20 39.86
C ASN A 445 13.70 -13.74 40.31
N LYS A 446 14.47 -12.88 39.64
CA LYS A 446 14.57 -11.45 39.96
C LYS A 446 13.28 -10.65 39.75
N ASP A 447 12.29 -11.18 39.04
CA ASP A 447 11.01 -10.50 38.84
C ASP A 447 10.08 -10.72 40.03
N ASN A 448 10.28 -11.82 40.77
CA ASN A 448 9.49 -12.19 41.93
C ASN A 448 10.20 -11.94 43.26
N VAL A 449 11.53 -11.84 43.27
CA VAL A 449 12.31 -11.44 44.45
C VAL A 449 13.31 -10.38 44.02
N TYR A 450 13.17 -9.16 44.54
CA TYR A 450 14.00 -8.02 44.14
C TYR A 450 14.25 -7.03 45.26
N VAL A 451 15.21 -6.14 45.05
CA VAL A 451 15.51 -5.05 45.97
C VAL A 451 15.25 -3.73 45.27
N LEU A 452 14.58 -2.81 45.95
CA LEU A 452 14.39 -1.43 45.53
C LEU A 452 15.22 -0.48 46.39
N ASP A 453 15.71 0.61 45.79
CA ASP A 453 16.31 1.74 46.51
C ASP A 453 15.25 2.71 47.07
N GLU A 454 15.71 3.79 47.70
CA GLU A 454 14.87 4.85 48.29
C GLU A 454 14.00 5.60 47.26
N PHE A 455 14.29 5.46 45.97
CA PHE A 455 13.56 6.08 44.86
C PHE A 455 12.73 5.06 44.07
N ASN A 456 12.55 3.84 44.61
CA ASN A 456 11.87 2.72 43.96
C ASN A 456 12.54 2.20 42.67
N ASN A 457 13.83 2.47 42.46
CA ASN A 457 14.58 1.86 41.37
C ASN A 457 15.07 0.47 41.78
N ARG A 458 15.16 -0.45 40.81
CA ARG A 458 15.66 -1.81 41.06
C ARG A 458 17.17 -1.81 41.27
N VAL A 459 17.62 -2.51 42.30
CA VAL A 459 19.02 -2.83 42.54
C VAL A 459 19.36 -4.14 41.84
N ASP A 460 20.50 -4.16 41.15
CA ASP A 460 21.04 -5.35 40.50
C ASP A 460 21.44 -6.41 41.54
N ILE A 461 20.76 -7.55 41.49
CA ILE A 461 20.93 -8.67 42.42
C ILE A 461 21.03 -10.00 41.66
N ASN A 462 21.57 -11.01 42.35
CA ASN A 462 21.43 -12.41 41.99
C ASN A 462 20.46 -13.10 42.97
N VAL A 463 19.55 -13.92 42.44
CA VAL A 463 18.62 -14.75 43.21
C VAL A 463 18.89 -16.21 42.84
N LYS A 464 19.18 -17.04 43.84
CA LYS A 464 19.41 -18.48 43.64
C LYS A 464 18.84 -19.29 44.79
N PHE A 465 18.65 -20.58 44.56
CA PHE A 465 18.37 -21.50 45.65
C PHE A 465 19.57 -21.66 46.59
N ASP A 466 19.31 -21.86 47.88
CA ASP A 466 20.27 -22.48 48.79
C ASP A 466 20.33 -24.00 48.52
N VAL A 467 20.94 -24.79 49.42
CA VAL A 467 21.04 -26.26 49.28
C VAL A 467 19.67 -26.91 49.07
N ASN A 468 18.62 -26.41 49.72
CA ASN A 468 17.25 -26.91 49.61
C ASN A 468 16.35 -25.96 48.80
N ARG A 469 15.34 -26.49 48.09
CA ARG A 469 14.38 -25.68 47.31
C ARG A 469 13.37 -24.88 48.15
N ASP A 470 13.50 -24.88 49.47
CA ASP A 470 12.67 -24.09 50.39
C ASP A 470 13.30 -22.72 50.74
N THR A 471 14.55 -22.46 50.30
CA THR A 471 15.31 -21.29 50.72
C THR A 471 15.95 -20.59 49.53
N LEU A 472 15.82 -19.26 49.44
CA LEU A 472 16.49 -18.43 48.44
C LEU A 472 17.62 -17.60 49.05
N ILE A 473 18.70 -17.46 48.29
CA ILE A 473 19.80 -16.54 48.56
C ILE A 473 19.67 -15.36 47.59
N VAL A 474 19.51 -14.16 48.15
CA VAL A 474 19.53 -12.89 47.41
C VAL A 474 20.84 -12.19 47.71
N LYS A 475 21.64 -11.93 46.67
CA LYS A 475 22.95 -11.29 46.82
C LYS A 475 23.05 -10.08 45.90
N PRO A 476 23.45 -8.90 46.39
CA PRO A 476 23.69 -7.76 45.51
C PRO A 476 24.87 -8.02 44.57
N LEU A 477 24.77 -7.56 43.32
CA LEU A 477 25.87 -7.63 42.35
C LEU A 477 26.92 -6.54 42.58
N LYS A 478 26.51 -5.41 43.17
CA LYS A 478 27.36 -4.31 43.61
C LYS A 478 27.03 -3.98 45.06
N SER A 479 28.02 -3.57 45.86
CA SER A 479 27.78 -3.15 47.25
C SER A 479 26.68 -2.10 47.32
N TYR A 480 25.80 -2.22 48.32
CA TYR A 480 24.84 -1.18 48.63
C TYR A 480 25.55 0.11 49.07
N THR A 481 24.87 1.25 48.95
CA THR A 481 25.40 2.55 49.35
C THR A 481 25.19 2.76 50.86
N SER A 482 26.25 3.13 51.58
CA SER A 482 26.22 3.41 53.02
C SER A 482 25.25 4.55 53.35
N GLY A 483 24.54 4.43 54.48
CA GLY A 483 23.53 5.39 54.92
C GLY A 483 22.23 5.42 54.11
N LYS A 484 22.06 4.53 53.11
CA LYS A 484 20.85 4.47 52.27
C LYS A 484 19.87 3.40 52.74
N THR A 485 18.60 3.62 52.40
CA THR A 485 17.48 2.72 52.68
C THR A 485 17.11 1.92 51.44
N TYR A 486 16.78 0.65 51.66
CA TYR A 486 16.37 -0.28 50.61
C TYR A 486 15.17 -1.12 51.08
N HIS A 487 14.45 -1.68 50.12
CA HIS A 487 13.32 -2.59 50.35
C HIS A 487 13.56 -3.92 49.63
N LEU A 488 13.63 -5.02 50.37
CA LEU A 488 13.60 -6.37 49.82
C LEU A 488 12.14 -6.79 49.63
N ILE A 489 11.79 -7.17 48.41
CA ILE A 489 10.43 -7.47 47.98
C ILE A 489 10.36 -8.94 47.55
N ILE A 490 9.37 -9.65 48.09
CA ILE A 490 8.95 -10.98 47.64
C ILE A 490 7.53 -10.83 47.09
N ASN A 491 7.38 -10.91 45.78
CA ASN A 491 6.11 -10.72 45.10
C ASN A 491 5.16 -11.90 45.37
N ARG A 492 3.85 -11.64 45.37
CA ARG A 492 2.80 -12.68 45.50
C ARG A 492 2.89 -13.78 44.44
N ARG A 493 3.61 -13.53 43.34
CA ARG A 493 3.85 -14.47 42.23
C ARG A 493 4.79 -15.63 42.57
N ILE A 494 5.54 -15.59 43.68
CA ILE A 494 6.22 -16.78 44.19
C ILE A 494 5.18 -17.87 44.51
N SER A 495 5.43 -19.09 44.02
CA SER A 495 4.56 -20.24 44.28
C SER A 495 5.33 -21.43 44.81
N SER A 496 4.64 -22.33 45.50
CA SER A 496 5.17 -23.66 45.82
C SER A 496 5.30 -24.55 44.58
N ASP A 497 5.96 -25.70 44.73
CA ASP A 497 6.01 -26.76 43.70
C ASP A 497 4.61 -27.22 43.24
N SER A 498 3.63 -27.18 44.15
CA SER A 498 2.22 -27.48 43.85
C SER A 498 1.45 -26.31 43.20
N GLY A 499 2.13 -25.23 42.79
CA GLY A 499 1.52 -24.04 42.17
C GLY A 499 0.78 -23.10 43.12
N LYS A 500 0.78 -23.34 44.44
CA LYS A 500 0.09 -22.46 45.41
C LYS A 500 0.90 -21.17 45.59
N LYS A 501 0.28 -20.04 45.31
CA LYS A 501 0.91 -18.71 45.38
C LYS A 501 0.87 -18.14 46.80
N MET A 502 1.76 -17.18 47.06
CA MET A 502 1.72 -16.32 48.25
C MET A 502 0.42 -15.50 48.27
N ILE A 503 -0.15 -15.28 49.46
CA ILE A 503 -1.45 -14.57 49.61
C ILE A 503 -1.27 -13.08 49.36
N LYS A 504 -0.18 -12.49 49.86
CA LYS A 504 0.23 -11.10 49.66
C LYS A 504 1.72 -11.01 49.36
N PRO A 505 2.20 -9.92 48.74
CA PRO A 505 3.63 -9.61 48.70
C PRO A 505 4.18 -9.48 50.12
N VAL A 506 5.47 -9.73 50.28
CA VAL A 506 6.21 -9.51 51.53
C VAL A 506 7.28 -8.45 51.28
N VAL A 507 7.38 -7.49 52.18
CA VAL A 507 8.32 -6.37 52.09
C VAL A 507 9.15 -6.31 53.36
N MET A 508 10.45 -6.11 53.23
CA MET A 508 11.36 -5.87 54.34
C MET A 508 12.22 -4.64 54.06
N LYS A 509 12.06 -3.61 54.87
CA LYS A 509 12.91 -2.42 54.85
C LYS A 509 14.25 -2.70 55.53
N PHE A 510 15.35 -2.18 54.96
CA PHE A 510 16.66 -2.23 55.62
C PHE A 510 17.52 -1.01 55.31
N THR A 511 18.39 -0.64 56.25
CA THR A 511 19.32 0.48 56.14
C THR A 511 20.77 0.00 56.25
N ILE A 512 21.65 0.57 55.42
CA ILE A 512 23.07 0.19 55.33
C ILE A 512 23.90 1.03 56.30
N GLU A 513 24.81 0.37 57.02
CA GLU A 513 25.76 1.02 57.94
C GLU A 513 26.74 1.98 57.27
#